data_AF-A0A956W8W8-F1
#
_entry.id   AF-A0A956W8W8-F1
#
_cell.length_a   1.000
_cell.length_b   1.000
_cell.length_c   1.000
_cell.angle_alpha   90.00
_cell.angle_beta   90.00
_cell.angle_gamma   90.00
#
_symmetry.space_group_name_H-M   'P 1'
#
loop_
_entity.id
_entity.type
_entity.pdbx_description
1 polymer ?
#
loop_
_entity_poly.entity_id
_entity_poly.type
_entity_poly.pdbx_seq_one_letter_code
_entity_poly.pdbx_strand_id
1 'polypeptide(L)'
;MTSEKPPMEKSGEAKPEQLDLAREQGRAYEHALMEMTQKEAHGQQKQVDEYLVGVAVEHAEGTWQRVDGDLEWKLPDRENAHLEVAVRDAADGRFIPGLHVELTVEDEQGKEIGTHEQPFLWHPWLYHYGRNWEIPDSGTYTLRVHVDAPEFGRHDSKNGKRYAKPVDVTFEGISIETGQKRTTPSG
;
A
#
# COMPACT_ATOMS: atom_id res chain seq x y z
N MET A 1 0.77 -0.07 -22.18
CA MET A 1 1.75 -1.13 -21.88
C MET A 1 0.96 -2.40 -21.58
N THR A 2 1.39 -3.55 -22.10
CA THR A 2 0.72 -4.84 -21.82
C THR A 2 1.10 -5.27 -20.41
N SER A 3 0.10 -5.38 -19.53
CA SER A 3 0.28 -5.94 -18.19
C SER A 3 0.90 -7.33 -18.26
N GLU A 4 2.12 -7.49 -17.73
CA GLU A 4 2.75 -8.80 -17.55
C GLU A 4 2.20 -9.46 -16.28
N LYS A 5 1.48 -10.57 -16.43
CA LYS A 5 1.02 -11.34 -15.27
C LYS A 5 2.18 -12.21 -14.73
N PRO A 6 2.50 -12.15 -13.43
CA PRO A 6 3.56 -12.98 -12.86
C PRO A 6 3.29 -14.48 -13.07
N PRO A 7 4.34 -15.31 -13.17
CA PRO A 7 4.19 -16.75 -13.36
C PRO A 7 3.43 -17.39 -12.18
N MET A 8 2.52 -18.32 -12.43
CA MET A 8 1.86 -19.12 -11.38
C MET A 8 1.72 -20.55 -11.88
N GLU A 9 2.86 -21.21 -12.00
CA GLU A 9 3.01 -22.50 -12.66
C GLU A 9 3.56 -23.57 -11.74
N LYS A 10 3.21 -24.83 -12.01
CA LYS A 10 3.82 -25.97 -11.35
C LYS A 10 5.35 -25.96 -11.53
N SER A 11 6.08 -26.14 -10.44
CA SER A 11 7.54 -26.17 -10.37
C SER A 11 8.03 -27.29 -9.44
N GLY A 12 9.34 -27.31 -9.17
CA GLY A 12 9.90 -28.17 -8.12
C GLY A 12 9.54 -27.72 -6.70
N GLU A 13 9.23 -26.44 -6.50
CA GLU A 13 8.94 -25.83 -5.20
C GLU A 13 7.44 -25.67 -4.93
N ALA A 14 6.61 -25.63 -5.98
CA ALA A 14 5.17 -25.38 -5.87
C ALA A 14 4.34 -26.35 -6.72
N LYS A 15 3.44 -27.06 -6.06
CA LYS A 15 2.38 -27.88 -6.68
C LYS A 15 1.12 -27.04 -6.94
N PRO A 16 0.25 -27.43 -7.87
CA PRO A 16 -0.99 -26.70 -8.17
C PRO A 16 -1.83 -26.35 -6.93
N GLU A 17 -2.01 -27.30 -6.02
CA GLU A 17 -2.78 -27.09 -4.78
C GLU A 17 -2.14 -26.04 -3.84
N GLN A 18 -0.81 -25.91 -3.83
CA GLN A 18 -0.11 -24.90 -3.04
C GLN A 18 -0.24 -23.51 -3.68
N LEU A 19 -0.27 -23.45 -5.02
CA LEU A 19 -0.54 -22.21 -5.75
C LEU A 19 -1.99 -21.74 -5.54
N ASP A 20 -2.93 -22.67 -5.38
CA ASP A 20 -4.32 -22.33 -5.05
C ASP A 20 -4.45 -21.78 -3.62
N LEU A 21 -3.72 -22.35 -2.64
CA LEU A 21 -3.62 -21.77 -1.29
C LEU A 21 -3.05 -20.35 -1.30
N ALA A 22 -2.04 -20.07 -2.14
CA ALA A 22 -1.50 -18.72 -2.28
C ALA A 22 -2.56 -17.72 -2.79
N ARG A 23 -3.38 -18.14 -3.77
CA ARG A 23 -4.51 -17.33 -4.26
C ARG A 23 -5.61 -17.15 -3.22
N GLU A 24 -5.88 -18.16 -2.40
CA GLU A 24 -6.82 -18.05 -1.28
C GLU A 24 -6.36 -17.02 -0.26
N GLN A 25 -5.07 -17.02 0.09
CA GLN A 25 -4.49 -16.00 0.96
C GLN A 25 -4.63 -14.60 0.36
N GLY A 26 -4.33 -14.43 -0.92
CA GLY A 26 -4.51 -13.15 -1.61
C GLY A 26 -5.96 -12.68 -1.66
N ARG A 27 -6.92 -13.59 -1.90
CA ARG A 27 -8.36 -13.30 -1.85
C ARG A 27 -8.85 -12.91 -0.45
N ALA A 28 -8.27 -13.47 0.61
CA ALA A 28 -8.59 -13.04 1.97
C ALA A 28 -8.10 -11.61 2.23
N TYR A 29 -6.89 -11.28 1.78
CA TYR A 29 -6.33 -9.93 1.90
C TYR A 29 -7.10 -8.90 1.05
N GLU A 30 -7.19 -9.11 -0.27
CA GLU A 30 -8.48 -9.11 -0.97
C GLU A 30 -9.64 -8.31 -0.37
N HIS A 31 -10.48 -9.12 0.27
CA HIS A 31 -11.69 -8.75 0.96
C HIS A 31 -11.46 -7.72 2.09
N ALA A 32 -10.39 -7.86 2.88
CA ALA A 32 -10.07 -6.89 3.94
C ALA A 32 -9.75 -5.50 3.37
N LEU A 33 -8.99 -5.43 2.27
CA LEU A 33 -8.66 -4.19 1.59
C LEU A 33 -9.91 -3.53 0.97
N MET A 34 -10.80 -4.32 0.37
CA MET A 34 -12.07 -3.81 -0.17
C MET A 34 -12.97 -3.23 0.91
N GLU A 35 -13.05 -3.89 2.07
CA GLU A 35 -13.81 -3.38 3.21
C GLU A 35 -13.27 -2.02 3.68
N MET A 36 -11.95 -1.88 3.81
CA MET A 36 -11.31 -0.59 4.15
C MET A 36 -11.58 0.48 3.08
N THR A 37 -11.25 0.21 1.82
CA THR A 37 -11.35 1.16 0.69
C THR A 37 -12.77 1.54 0.28
N GLN A 38 -13.79 0.78 0.69
CA GLN A 38 -15.19 1.05 0.35
C GLN A 38 -16.00 1.63 1.51
N LYS A 39 -15.63 1.34 2.76
CA LYS A 39 -16.44 1.73 3.94
C LYS A 39 -15.75 2.72 4.86
N GLU A 40 -14.42 2.63 5.00
CA GLU A 40 -13.66 3.42 5.96
C GLU A 40 -12.83 4.52 5.28
N ALA A 41 -12.38 4.27 4.05
CA ALA A 41 -11.51 5.15 3.28
C ALA A 41 -12.07 5.42 1.86
N HIS A 42 -11.51 6.43 1.20
CA HIS A 42 -11.68 6.61 -0.25
C HIS A 42 -10.44 6.05 -0.96
N GLY A 43 -10.63 5.01 -1.78
CA GLY A 43 -9.51 4.34 -2.44
C GLY A 43 -9.69 4.07 -3.93
N GLN A 44 -8.57 3.82 -4.60
CA GLN A 44 -8.50 3.33 -5.98
C GLN A 44 -7.45 2.22 -6.07
N GLN A 45 -7.59 1.34 -7.07
CA GLN A 45 -6.60 0.31 -7.37
C GLN A 45 -6.31 0.22 -8.85
N LYS A 46 -5.05 -0.02 -9.20
CA LYS A 46 -4.59 -0.28 -10.56
C LYS A 46 -3.65 -1.48 -10.59
N GLN A 47 -3.71 -2.24 -11.68
CA GLN A 47 -2.68 -3.22 -12.00
C GLN A 47 -1.61 -2.54 -12.85
N VAL A 48 -0.34 -2.68 -12.47
CA VAL A 48 0.82 -2.27 -13.25
C VAL A 48 1.79 -3.44 -13.32
N ASP A 49 2.08 -3.93 -14.53
CA ASP A 49 2.91 -5.11 -14.73
C ASP A 49 2.53 -6.25 -13.76
N GLU A 50 3.49 -6.64 -12.92
CA GLU A 50 3.45 -7.74 -11.96
C GLU A 50 2.78 -7.39 -10.62
N TYR A 51 2.31 -6.15 -10.46
CA TYR A 51 1.79 -5.60 -9.21
C TYR A 51 0.33 -5.17 -9.32
N LEU A 52 -0.40 -5.35 -8.23
CA LEU A 52 -1.65 -4.65 -7.94
C LEU A 52 -1.33 -3.60 -6.88
N VAL A 53 -1.50 -2.32 -7.24
CA VAL A 53 -1.24 -1.18 -6.35
C VAL A 53 -2.57 -0.52 -6.03
N GLY A 54 -2.88 -0.43 -4.74
CA GLY A 54 -4.04 0.30 -4.21
C GLY A 54 -3.60 1.50 -3.38
N VAL A 55 -4.40 2.56 -3.41
CA VAL A 55 -4.26 3.72 -2.51
C VAL A 55 -5.53 3.89 -1.70
N ALA A 56 -5.39 4.36 -0.46
CA ALA A 56 -6.50 4.72 0.42
C ALA A 56 -6.19 6.01 1.19
N VAL A 57 -7.23 6.75 1.52
CA VAL A 57 -7.14 8.02 2.25
C VAL A 57 -8.06 7.97 3.46
N GLU A 58 -7.49 8.30 4.62
CA GLU A 58 -8.22 8.47 5.88
C GLU A 58 -7.80 9.78 6.56
N HIS A 59 -8.48 10.15 7.65
CA HIS A 59 -8.00 11.21 8.54
C HIS A 59 -6.70 10.78 9.22
N ALA A 60 -5.79 11.74 9.47
CA ALA A 60 -4.55 11.47 10.17
C ALA A 60 -4.81 10.83 11.53
N GLU A 61 -3.98 9.85 11.90
CA GLU A 61 -4.23 9.02 13.08
C GLU A 61 -2.99 8.71 13.89
N GLY A 62 -3.20 8.38 15.17
CA GLY A 62 -2.12 7.98 16.06
C GLY A 62 -1.61 6.59 15.73
N THR A 63 -0.31 6.37 15.94
CA THR A 63 0.34 5.07 15.71
C THR A 63 1.26 4.72 16.87
N TRP A 64 1.37 3.42 17.16
CA TRP A 64 2.42 2.93 18.06
C TRP A 64 3.76 2.93 17.34
N GLN A 65 4.75 3.60 17.92
CA GLN A 65 6.08 3.70 17.35
C GLN A 65 7.13 3.26 18.37
N ARG A 66 8.21 2.66 17.88
CA ARG A 66 9.32 2.26 18.76
C ARG A 66 10.24 3.44 19.00
N VAL A 67 10.32 3.91 20.25
CA VAL A 67 11.18 5.02 20.70
C VAL A 67 12.04 4.51 21.84
N ASP A 68 13.36 4.63 21.71
CA ASP A 68 14.36 4.22 22.73
C ASP A 68 14.22 2.78 23.28
N GLY A 69 13.56 1.91 22.52
CA GLY A 69 13.36 0.51 22.88
C GLY A 69 11.92 0.14 23.24
N ASP A 70 11.11 1.13 23.60
CA ASP A 70 9.74 0.99 24.07
C ASP A 70 8.72 1.41 23.00
N LEU A 71 7.45 1.01 23.18
CA LEU A 71 6.36 1.47 22.33
C LEU A 71 5.74 2.74 22.91
N GLU A 72 5.70 3.79 22.11
CA GLU A 72 5.05 5.05 22.44
C GLU A 72 3.91 5.34 21.45
N TRP A 73 2.76 5.78 21.97
CA TRP A 73 1.66 6.25 21.14
C TRP A 73 1.96 7.66 20.64
N LYS A 74 2.11 7.81 19.33
CA LYS A 74 2.38 9.10 18.68
C LYS A 74 1.14 9.56 17.94
N LEU A 75 0.61 10.71 18.35
CA LEU A 75 -0.45 11.40 17.63
C LEU A 75 0.15 12.22 16.47
N PRO A 76 -0.61 12.46 15.39
CA PRO A 76 -0.25 13.48 14.41
C PRO A 76 -0.15 14.85 15.10
N ASP A 77 0.81 15.67 14.66
CA ASP A 77 0.96 17.05 15.14
C ASP A 77 0.14 17.97 14.23
N ARG A 78 0.71 18.29 13.06
CA ARG A 78 0.08 19.13 12.04
C ARG A 78 -0.54 18.32 10.92
N GLU A 79 -0.19 17.05 10.82
CA GLU A 79 -0.69 16.17 9.78
C GLU A 79 -2.21 16.01 9.89
N ASN A 80 -2.87 16.03 8.74
CA ASN A 80 -4.32 16.08 8.61
C ASN A 80 -4.86 15.09 7.55
N ALA A 81 -4.03 14.18 7.05
CA ALA A 81 -4.48 13.02 6.29
C ALA A 81 -3.58 11.83 6.62
N HIS A 82 -4.10 10.62 6.53
CA HIS A 82 -3.34 9.38 6.48
C HIS A 82 -3.45 8.82 5.06
N LEU A 83 -2.32 8.71 4.35
CA LEU A 83 -2.30 8.15 3.01
C LEU A 83 -1.65 6.78 3.07
N GLU A 84 -2.34 5.81 2.49
CA GLU A 84 -1.93 4.41 2.50
C GLU A 84 -1.75 3.87 1.08
N VAL A 85 -0.84 2.91 0.95
CA VAL A 85 -0.53 2.17 -0.26
C VAL A 85 -0.49 0.68 0.06
N ALA A 86 -1.28 -0.10 -0.68
CA ALA A 86 -1.21 -1.56 -0.65
C ALA A 86 -0.56 -2.06 -1.95
N VAL A 87 0.55 -2.78 -1.83
CA VAL A 87 1.25 -3.39 -2.98
C VAL A 87 1.12 -4.91 -2.89
N ARG A 88 0.53 -5.51 -3.93
CA ARG A 88 0.21 -6.94 -3.98
C ARG A 88 0.72 -7.59 -5.26
N ASP A 89 0.92 -8.90 -5.23
CA ASP A 89 1.25 -9.69 -6.41
C ASP A 89 0.04 -9.77 -7.37
N ALA A 90 0.23 -9.47 -8.65
CA ALA A 90 -0.87 -9.51 -9.62
C ALA A 90 -1.32 -10.93 -10.04
N ALA A 91 -0.54 -11.97 -9.72
CA ALA A 91 -0.90 -13.35 -10.05
C ALA A 91 -1.67 -14.06 -8.94
N ASP A 92 -1.37 -13.77 -7.68
CA ASP A 92 -2.01 -14.42 -6.53
C ASP A 92 -2.71 -13.48 -5.54
N GLY A 93 -2.51 -12.16 -5.63
CA GLY A 93 -3.19 -11.16 -4.83
C GLY A 93 -2.63 -10.97 -3.41
N ARG A 94 -1.54 -11.66 -3.04
CA ARG A 94 -0.94 -11.51 -1.71
C ARG A 94 -0.21 -10.18 -1.59
N PHE A 95 -0.26 -9.59 -0.40
CA PHE A 95 0.55 -8.42 -0.04
C PHE A 95 2.05 -8.74 -0.13
N ILE A 96 2.84 -7.79 -0.64
CA ILE A 96 4.29 -7.91 -0.79
C ILE A 96 4.96 -7.04 0.30
N PRO A 97 5.56 -7.65 1.35
CA PRO A 97 6.29 -6.92 2.39
C PRO A 97 7.72 -6.58 1.96
N GLY A 98 8.35 -5.67 2.70
CA GLY A 98 9.77 -5.35 2.53
C GLY A 98 10.09 -4.56 1.25
N LEU A 99 9.11 -3.80 0.74
CA LEU A 99 9.29 -2.88 -0.37
C LEU A 99 9.71 -1.49 0.14
N HIS A 100 10.46 -0.77 -0.69
CA HIS A 100 10.58 0.67 -0.59
C HIS A 100 9.51 1.29 -1.48
N VAL A 101 8.65 2.11 -0.89
CA VAL A 101 7.48 2.71 -1.56
C VAL A 101 7.53 4.22 -1.33
N GLU A 102 7.49 4.99 -2.39
CA GLU A 102 7.34 6.45 -2.32
C GLU A 102 5.98 6.87 -2.86
N LEU A 103 5.43 7.92 -2.28
CA LEU A 103 4.20 8.55 -2.72
C LEU A 103 4.46 10.04 -2.94
N THR A 104 4.09 10.54 -4.11
CA THR A 104 4.03 11.97 -4.44
C THR A 104 2.58 12.42 -4.47
N VAL A 105 2.29 13.55 -3.84
CA VAL A 105 0.97 14.21 -3.87
C VAL A 105 1.05 15.48 -4.71
N GLU A 106 0.16 15.63 -5.68
CA GLU A 106 0.02 16.82 -6.52
C GLU A 106 -1.40 17.39 -6.38
N ASP A 107 -1.53 18.71 -6.36
CA ASP A 107 -2.84 19.39 -6.40
C ASP A 107 -3.50 19.32 -7.79
N GLU A 108 -4.72 19.86 -7.91
CA GLU A 108 -5.48 19.88 -9.17
C GLU A 108 -4.77 20.65 -10.30
N GLN A 109 -3.82 21.54 -9.98
CA GLN A 109 -3.01 22.26 -10.97
C GLN A 109 -1.72 21.52 -11.33
N GLY A 110 -1.48 20.34 -10.75
CA GLY A 110 -0.28 19.54 -10.95
C GLY A 110 0.94 20.07 -10.19
N LYS A 111 0.75 20.94 -9.20
CA LYS A 111 1.84 21.36 -8.32
C LYS A 111 2.05 20.31 -7.24
N GLU A 112 3.30 19.88 -7.11
CA GLU A 112 3.70 18.95 -6.05
C GLU A 112 3.54 19.59 -4.66
N ILE A 113 2.81 18.88 -3.80
CA ILE A 113 2.69 19.15 -2.37
C ILE A 113 3.87 18.54 -1.62
N GLY A 114 4.25 17.31 -1.99
CA GLY A 114 5.46 16.67 -1.51
C GLY A 114 5.60 15.22 -1.97
N THR A 115 6.81 14.69 -1.82
CA THR A 115 7.17 13.30 -2.09
C THR A 115 7.80 12.68 -0.84
N HIS A 116 7.26 11.54 -0.41
CA HIS A 116 7.70 10.89 0.82
C HIS A 116 7.66 9.36 0.72
N GLU A 117 8.65 8.71 1.35
CA GLU A 117 8.59 7.29 1.66
C GLU A 117 7.38 6.94 2.52
N GLN A 118 6.74 5.82 2.19
CA GLN A 118 5.63 5.21 2.90
C GLN A 118 6.18 3.99 3.68
N PRO A 119 6.39 4.10 5.01
CA PRO A 119 6.91 3.00 5.79
C PRO A 119 5.90 1.84 5.88
N PHE A 120 6.43 0.63 6.05
CA PHE A 120 5.61 -0.56 6.29
C PHE A 120 4.89 -0.48 7.64
N LEU A 121 3.57 -0.69 7.63
CA LEU A 121 2.70 -0.64 8.79
C LEU A 121 1.92 -1.93 8.97
N TRP A 122 1.73 -2.30 10.23
CA TRP A 122 0.76 -3.30 10.66
C TRP A 122 -0.51 -2.60 11.10
N HIS A 123 -1.66 -3.01 10.55
CA HIS A 123 -2.98 -2.68 11.05
C HIS A 123 -3.67 -3.99 11.49
N PRO A 124 -4.55 -3.98 12.52
CA PRO A 124 -5.21 -5.18 13.06
C PRO A 124 -5.78 -6.20 12.06
N TRP A 125 -6.15 -5.77 10.85
CA TRP A 125 -6.76 -6.61 9.81
C TRP A 125 -5.96 -6.72 8.50
N LEU A 126 -4.91 -5.92 8.29
CA LEU A 126 -4.09 -5.94 7.07
C LEU A 126 -2.76 -5.20 7.25
N TYR A 127 -1.79 -5.54 6.42
CA TYR A 127 -0.56 -4.77 6.26
C TYR A 127 -0.71 -3.76 5.14
N HIS A 128 -0.09 -2.60 5.26
CA HIS A 128 0.01 -1.61 4.19
C HIS A 128 1.31 -0.81 4.34
N TYR A 129 1.57 0.10 3.41
CA TYR A 129 2.58 1.16 3.55
C TYR A 129 1.85 2.47 3.74
N GLY A 130 2.29 3.33 4.65
CA GLY A 130 1.55 4.58 4.86
C GLY A 130 2.17 5.50 5.89
N ARG A 131 1.72 6.74 5.89
CA ARG A 131 2.06 7.74 6.91
C ARG A 131 1.01 8.83 6.97
N ASN A 132 1.10 9.63 8.04
CA ASN A 132 0.39 10.89 8.10
C ASN A 132 1.06 11.96 7.20
N TRP A 133 0.24 12.83 6.63
CA TRP A 133 0.59 13.91 5.70
C TRP A 133 0.00 15.25 6.15
N GLU A 134 0.72 16.35 5.89
CA GLU A 134 0.18 17.70 5.97
C GLU A 134 -0.29 18.12 4.56
N ILE A 135 -1.61 18.13 4.36
CA ILE A 135 -2.26 18.52 3.11
C ILE A 135 -2.84 19.93 3.27
N PRO A 136 -2.66 20.85 2.31
CA PRO A 136 -3.10 22.23 2.49
C PRO A 136 -4.59 22.38 2.79
N ASP A 137 -5.45 21.69 2.03
CA ASP A 137 -6.91 21.78 2.13
C ASP A 137 -7.59 20.47 1.68
N SER A 138 -8.84 20.24 2.09
CA SER A 138 -9.65 19.16 1.50
C SER A 138 -9.93 19.43 0.02
N GLY A 139 -9.90 18.40 -0.81
CA GLY A 139 -10.11 18.57 -2.26
C GLY A 139 -9.70 17.35 -3.07
N THR A 140 -9.53 17.55 -4.38
CA THR A 140 -9.09 16.50 -5.31
C THR A 140 -7.60 16.58 -5.53
N TYR A 141 -6.93 15.43 -5.55
CA TYR A 141 -5.48 15.33 -5.71
C TYR A 141 -5.11 14.24 -6.72
N THR A 142 -3.88 14.33 -7.20
CA THR A 142 -3.22 13.25 -7.93
C THR A 142 -2.17 12.61 -7.04
N LEU A 143 -2.19 11.28 -6.96
CA LEU A 143 -1.25 10.47 -6.20
C LEU A 143 -0.36 9.68 -7.16
N ARG A 144 0.96 9.80 -7.04
CA ARG A 144 1.92 8.99 -7.80
C ARG A 144 2.67 8.07 -6.86
N VAL A 145 2.49 6.77 -7.03
CA VAL A 145 3.19 5.74 -6.26
C VAL A 145 4.38 5.26 -7.07
N HIS A 146 5.56 5.29 -6.46
CA HIS A 146 6.75 4.62 -6.95
C HIS A 146 7.06 3.42 -6.05
N VAL A 147 7.36 2.27 -6.65
CA VAL A 147 7.77 1.06 -5.92
C VAL A 147 9.09 0.57 -6.52
N ASP A 148 10.12 0.51 -5.68
CA ASP A 148 11.41 -0.06 -6.07
C ASP A 148 11.30 -1.56 -6.37
N ALA A 149 12.22 -2.05 -7.22
CA ALA A 149 12.41 -3.48 -7.37
C ALA A 149 12.92 -4.09 -6.05
N PRO A 150 12.25 -5.10 -5.47
CA PRO A 150 12.68 -5.68 -4.20
C PRO A 150 14.02 -6.42 -4.28
N GLU A 151 14.88 -6.15 -3.30
CA GLU A 151 16.17 -6.81 -3.13
C GLU A 151 16.09 -8.19 -2.46
N PHE A 152 14.96 -8.53 -1.82
CA PHE A 152 14.81 -9.81 -1.14
C PHE A 152 14.86 -11.00 -2.11
N GLY A 153 15.40 -12.12 -1.63
CA GLY A 153 15.47 -13.36 -2.40
C GLY A 153 14.09 -13.99 -2.66
N ARG A 154 13.93 -14.63 -3.81
CA ARG A 154 12.70 -15.33 -4.21
C ARG A 154 13.03 -16.79 -4.50
N HIS A 155 12.38 -17.72 -3.81
CA HIS A 155 12.45 -19.15 -4.12
C HIS A 155 11.69 -19.46 -5.42
N ASP A 156 11.88 -20.67 -5.94
CA ASP A 156 11.26 -21.21 -7.17
C ASP A 156 11.89 -20.67 -8.46
N SER A 157 12.47 -21.57 -9.25
CA SER A 157 13.14 -21.24 -10.52
C SER A 157 12.20 -20.68 -11.60
N LYS A 158 10.88 -20.87 -11.45
CA LYS A 158 9.85 -20.34 -12.36
C LYS A 158 9.09 -19.22 -11.69
N ASN A 159 8.45 -19.52 -10.56
CA ASN A 159 7.55 -18.57 -9.90
C ASN A 159 8.33 -17.42 -9.26
N GLY A 160 9.58 -17.60 -8.86
CA GLY A 160 10.43 -16.53 -8.31
C GLY A 160 10.90 -15.49 -9.34
N LYS A 161 10.67 -15.73 -10.64
CA LYS A 161 11.01 -14.79 -11.72
C LYS A 161 9.93 -13.71 -11.84
N ARG A 162 9.91 -12.79 -10.87
CA ARG A 162 9.03 -11.61 -10.82
C ARG A 162 9.67 -10.46 -10.03
N TYR A 163 9.09 -9.27 -10.15
CA TYR A 163 9.47 -8.03 -9.49
C TYR A 163 10.88 -7.55 -9.88
N ALA A 164 11.26 -7.77 -11.13
CA ALA A 164 12.62 -7.48 -11.59
C ALA A 164 12.86 -5.98 -11.87
N LYS A 165 11.80 -5.17 -11.89
CA LYS A 165 11.83 -3.75 -12.24
C LYS A 165 11.00 -2.95 -11.24
N PRO A 166 11.37 -1.68 -11.01
CA PRO A 166 10.51 -0.75 -10.30
C PRO A 166 9.27 -0.45 -11.13
N VAL A 167 8.23 0.06 -10.47
CA VAL A 167 6.98 0.47 -11.13
C VAL A 167 6.50 1.83 -10.63
N ASP A 168 5.89 2.59 -11.53
CA ASP A 168 5.27 3.88 -11.26
C ASP A 168 3.77 3.80 -11.59
N VAL A 169 2.93 4.31 -10.69
CA VAL A 169 1.47 4.31 -10.86
C VAL A 169 0.90 5.66 -10.47
N THR A 170 0.18 6.28 -11.40
CA THR A 170 -0.59 7.52 -11.12
C THR A 170 -2.05 7.20 -10.86
N PHE A 171 -2.61 7.77 -9.80
CA PHE A 171 -4.03 7.80 -9.47
C PHE A 171 -4.50 9.24 -9.51
N GLU A 172 -5.46 9.53 -10.39
CA GLU A 172 -6.02 10.87 -10.56
C GLU A 172 -7.39 10.92 -9.90
N GLY A 173 -7.83 12.12 -9.51
CA GLY A 173 -9.17 12.30 -8.99
C GLY A 173 -9.37 11.73 -7.58
N ILE A 174 -8.31 11.68 -6.76
CA ILE A 174 -8.38 11.16 -5.40
C ILE A 174 -8.94 12.25 -4.48
N SER A 175 -10.09 11.99 -3.86
CA SER A 175 -10.67 12.88 -2.87
C SER A 175 -9.94 12.73 -1.54
N ILE A 176 -9.39 13.82 -1.01
CA ILE A 176 -8.78 13.89 0.31
C ILE A 176 -9.63 14.80 1.19
N GLU A 177 -10.16 14.24 2.28
CA GLU A 177 -10.77 15.02 3.36
C GLU A 177 -9.73 15.21 4.47
N THR A 178 -9.45 16.46 4.82
CA THR A 178 -8.47 16.79 5.86
C THR A 178 -9.09 16.75 7.26
N GLY A 179 -8.40 16.11 8.20
CA GLY A 179 -8.81 15.97 9.58
C GLY A 179 -7.87 15.06 10.38
N GLN A 180 -8.13 14.97 11.69
CA GLN A 180 -7.45 14.04 12.58
C GLN A 180 -8.47 13.18 13.32
N LYS A 181 -8.22 11.87 13.42
CA LYS A 181 -9.01 10.98 14.28
C LYS A 181 -8.73 11.32 15.74
N ARG A 182 -9.80 11.45 16.54
CA ARG A 182 -9.69 11.61 18.00
C ARG A 182 -9.49 10.25 18.66
N THR A 183 -8.27 9.71 18.60
CA THR A 183 -7.93 8.44 19.25
C THR A 183 -7.13 8.68 20.53
N THR A 184 -7.78 8.54 21.68
CA THR A 184 -7.08 8.40 22.97
C THR A 184 -6.76 6.93 23.20
N PRO A 185 -5.50 6.54 23.47
CA PRO A 185 -5.17 5.16 23.81
C PRO A 185 -5.91 4.78 25.10
N SER A 186 -6.72 3.72 25.06
CA SER A 186 -7.27 3.12 26.26
C SER A 186 -6.14 2.39 26.99
N GLY A 187 -5.87 2.81 28.23
CA GLY A 187 -4.83 2.24 29.09
C GLY A 187 -5.11 0.84 29.60
#